data_AF-A0A2T5P6S0-F1
#
_entry.id   AF-A0A2T5P6S0-F1
#
_cell.length_a   1.000
_cell.length_b   1.000
_cell.length_c   1.000
_cell.angle_alpha   90.00
_cell.angle_beta   90.00
_cell.angle_gamma   90.00
#
_symmetry.space_group_name_H-M   'P 1'
#
loop_
_entity.id
_entity.type
_entity.pdbx_description
1 polymer ?
#
loop_
_entity_poly.entity_id
_entity_poly.type
_entity_poly.pdbx_seq_one_letter_code
_entity_poly.pdbx_strand_id
1 'polypeptide(L)'
;MEQLKHSGLGLASFIISTGAALLIFVLFIAAGAMEASTPGGIDEESVGAVVLGLLIILCMFIELIALGLGIGALCQSGRNKIFGVLGTIFSAVIVLLTILVIILGNSM
;
A
#
# COMPACT_ATOMS: atom_id res chain seq x y z
N MET A 1 1.73 -15.57 32.34
CA MET A 1 1.48 -14.35 31.56
C MET A 1 0.16 -14.55 30.83
N GLU A 2 -0.88 -13.77 31.13
CA GLU A 2 -2.13 -13.83 30.37
C GLU A 2 -1.87 -13.44 28.91
N GLN A 3 -2.23 -14.30 27.96
CA GLN A 3 -2.13 -13.97 26.54
C GLN A 3 -3.27 -13.03 26.18
N LEU A 4 -2.96 -11.75 26.00
CA LEU A 4 -3.91 -10.77 25.53
C LEU A 4 -4.38 -11.13 24.11
N LYS A 5 -5.70 -11.18 23.90
CA LYS A 5 -6.31 -11.42 22.59
C LYS A 5 -5.87 -10.33 21.61
N HIS A 6 -5.59 -10.70 20.36
CA HIS A 6 -5.24 -9.75 19.31
C HIS A 6 -6.37 -8.74 19.04
N SER A 7 -5.99 -7.51 18.71
CA SER A 7 -6.93 -6.50 18.22
C SER A 7 -7.47 -6.90 16.84
N GLY A 8 -8.80 -6.94 16.69
CA GLY A 8 -9.44 -7.19 15.40
C GLY A 8 -9.12 -6.11 14.37
N LEU A 9 -9.04 -4.84 14.81
CA LEU A 9 -8.59 -3.72 13.98
C LEU A 9 -7.14 -3.92 13.53
N GLY A 10 -6.28 -4.43 14.43
CA GLY A 10 -4.88 -4.69 14.11
C GLY A 10 -4.73 -5.77 13.05
N LEU A 11 -5.48 -6.87 13.16
CA LEU A 11 -5.48 -7.93 12.16
C LEU A 11 -6.01 -7.44 10.81
N ALA A 12 -7.11 -6.69 10.81
CA ALA A 12 -7.67 -6.10 9.58
C ALA A 12 -6.67 -5.15 8.91
N SER A 13 -6.06 -4.23 9.67
CA SER A 13 -5.00 -3.33 9.19
C SER A 13 -3.84 -4.11 8.57
N PHE A 14 -3.35 -5.15 9.24
CA PHE A 14 -2.23 -5.95 8.74
C PHE A 14 -2.54 -6.71 7.44
N ILE A 15 -3.72 -7.33 7.33
CA ILE A 15 -4.12 -8.07 6.12
C ILE A 15 -4.33 -7.11 4.95
N ILE A 16 -5.04 -6.01 5.18
CA ILE A 16 -5.35 -5.02 4.14
C ILE A 16 -4.06 -4.37 3.63
N SER A 17 -3.19 -3.91 4.52
CA SER A 17 -1.90 -3.31 4.14
C SER A 17 -1.02 -4.30 3.39
N THR A 18 -0.86 -5.53 3.88
CA THR A 18 -0.04 -6.52 3.18
C THR A 18 -0.59 -6.84 1.79
N GLY A 19 -1.91 -6.98 1.64
CA GLY A 19 -2.55 -7.22 0.35
C GLY A 19 -2.40 -6.04 -0.63
N ALA A 20 -2.63 -4.82 -0.16
CA ALA A 20 -2.47 -3.61 -0.96
C ALA A 20 -1.02 -3.39 -1.37
N ALA A 21 -0.06 -3.57 -0.46
CA ALA A 21 1.37 -3.49 -0.73
C ALA A 21 1.82 -4.47 -1.83
N LEU A 22 1.39 -5.73 -1.74
CA LEU A 22 1.70 -6.74 -2.76
C LEU A 22 1.09 -6.36 -4.12
N LEU A 23 -0.13 -5.84 -4.13
CA LEU A 23 -0.79 -5.41 -5.36
C LEU A 23 -0.08 -4.20 -5.98
N ILE A 24 0.29 -3.20 -5.19
CA ILE A 24 1.10 -2.05 -5.64
C ILE A 24 2.42 -2.52 -6.25
N PHE A 25 3.09 -3.46 -5.59
CA PHE A 25 4.35 -4.03 -6.09
C PHE A 25 4.17 -4.70 -7.46
N VAL A 26 3.11 -5.51 -7.63
CA VAL A 26 2.79 -6.14 -8.92
C VAL A 26 2.44 -5.10 -9.99
N LEU A 27 1.71 -4.04 -9.64
CA LEU A 27 1.37 -2.96 -10.57
C LEU A 27 2.62 -2.20 -11.04
N PHE A 28 3.60 -1.95 -10.16
CA PHE A 28 4.87 -1.36 -10.56
C PHE A 28 5.70 -2.27 -11.47
N ILE A 29 5.69 -3.59 -11.23
CA ILE A 29 6.31 -4.56 -12.17
C ILE A 29 5.62 -4.49 -13.53
N ALA A 30 4.29 -4.44 -13.55
CA ALA A 30 3.53 -4.33 -14.79
C ALA A 30 3.85 -3.02 -15.54
N ALA A 31 3.94 -1.88 -14.84
CA ALA A 31 4.37 -0.62 -15.42
C ALA A 31 5.78 -0.71 -15.99
N GLY A 32 6.74 -1.25 -15.24
CA GLY A 32 8.11 -1.44 -15.71
C GLY A 32 8.21 -2.37 -16.93
N ALA A 33 7.39 -3.42 -16.98
CA ALA A 33 7.32 -4.32 -18.14
C ALA A 33 6.72 -3.65 -19.38
N MET A 34 5.66 -2.84 -19.21
CA MET A 34 5.06 -2.06 -20.29
C MET A 34 6.04 -1.03 -20.86
N GLU A 35 6.78 -0.34 -19.99
CA GLU A 35 7.84 0.61 -20.37
C GLU A 35 8.95 -0.09 -21.15
N ALA A 36 9.49 -1.19 -20.62
CA ALA A 36 10.58 -1.92 -21.25
C ALA A 36 10.21 -2.58 -22.60
N SER A 37 8.93 -2.83 -22.84
CA SER A 37 8.45 -3.49 -24.07
C SER A 37 7.92 -2.53 -25.13
N THR A 38 7.80 -1.23 -24.82
CA THR A 38 7.27 -0.22 -25.74
C THR A 38 8.40 0.69 -26.23
N PRO A 39 8.76 0.66 -27.53
CA PRO A 39 9.76 1.57 -28.08
C PRO A 39 9.32 3.04 -27.91
N GLY A 40 10.12 3.81 -27.17
CA GLY A 40 9.79 5.21 -26.83
C GLY A 40 9.02 5.39 -25.51
N GLY A 41 8.78 4.31 -24.75
CA GLY A 41 8.11 4.34 -23.46
C GLY A 41 6.59 4.16 -23.55
N ILE A 42 5.93 4.14 -22.39
CA ILE A 42 4.47 4.07 -22.30
C ILE A 42 3.84 5.37 -22.78
N ASP A 43 2.84 5.27 -23.67
CA ASP A 43 1.94 6.38 -23.95
C ASP A 43 1.05 6.67 -22.73
N GLU A 44 1.26 7.81 -22.09
CA GLU A 44 0.56 8.25 -20.88
C GLU A 44 -0.94 8.43 -21.08
N GLU A 45 -1.40 8.71 -22.30
CA GLU A 45 -2.83 8.83 -22.62
C GLU A 45 -3.47 7.50 -23.00
N SER A 46 -2.67 6.43 -23.09
CA SER A 46 -3.20 5.10 -23.38
C SER A 46 -4.11 4.61 -22.25
N VAL A 47 -5.15 3.86 -22.63
CA VAL A 47 -6.08 3.24 -21.67
C VAL A 47 -5.33 2.40 -20.65
N GLY A 48 -4.26 1.71 -21.06
CA GLY A 48 -3.43 0.89 -20.17
C GLY A 48 -2.73 1.73 -19.10
N ALA A 49 -2.09 2.84 -19.47
CA ALA A 49 -1.41 3.73 -18.53
C ALA A 49 -2.39 4.35 -17.52
N VAL A 50 -3.53 4.87 -18.00
CA VAL A 50 -4.56 5.48 -17.17
C VAL A 50 -5.12 4.48 -16.16
N VAL A 51 -5.46 3.26 -16.60
CA VAL A 51 -5.98 2.22 -15.69
C VAL A 51 -4.94 1.81 -14.66
N LEU A 52 -3.67 1.66 -15.05
CA LEU A 52 -2.59 1.30 -14.13
C LEU A 52 -2.42 2.38 -13.05
N GLY A 53 -2.36 3.65 -13.45
CA GLY A 53 -2.29 4.79 -12.53
C GLY A 53 -3.47 4.83 -11.54
N LEU A 54 -4.70 4.63 -12.04
CA LEU A 54 -5.90 4.59 -11.20
C LEU A 54 -5.88 3.43 -10.19
N LEU A 55 -5.38 2.25 -10.60
CA LEU A 55 -5.24 1.10 -9.69
C LEU A 55 -4.22 1.38 -8.59
N ILE A 56 -3.09 2.02 -8.90
CA ILE A 56 -2.09 2.43 -7.89
C ILE A 56 -2.72 3.43 -6.91
N ILE A 57 -3.43 4.45 -7.41
CA ILE A 57 -4.12 5.45 -6.57
C ILE A 57 -5.17 4.79 -5.67
N LEU A 58 -5.96 3.85 -6.20
CA LEU A 58 -6.93 3.11 -5.41
C LEU A 58 -6.25 2.31 -4.29
N CYS A 59 -5.15 1.63 -4.59
CA CYS A 59 -4.38 0.90 -3.58
C CYS A 59 -3.81 1.83 -2.51
N MET A 60 -3.37 3.05 -2.88
CA MET A 60 -2.96 4.05 -1.90
C MET A 60 -4.09 4.45 -0.93
N PHE A 61 -5.32 4.63 -1.42
CA PHE A 61 -6.45 4.88 -0.53
C PHE A 61 -6.73 3.70 0.41
N ILE A 62 -6.60 2.47 -0.10
CA ILE A 62 -6.71 1.26 0.73
C ILE A 62 -5.62 1.23 1.82
N GLU A 63 -4.38 1.63 1.50
CA GLU A 63 -3.31 1.76 2.49
C GLU A 63 -3.60 2.85 3.53
N LEU A 64 -4.20 3.98 3.15
CA LEU A 64 -4.62 5.00 4.11
C LEU A 64 -5.72 4.47 5.06
N ILE A 65 -6.64 3.65 4.56
CA ILE A 65 -7.64 2.96 5.40
C ILE A 65 -6.94 1.99 6.35
N ALA A 66 -6.01 1.17 5.84
CA ALA A 66 -5.24 0.23 6.66
C ALA A 66 -4.42 0.94 7.74
N LEU A 67 -3.82 2.09 7.41
CA LEU A 67 -3.11 2.95 8.35
C LEU A 67 -4.04 3.45 9.47
N GLY A 68 -5.22 3.96 9.10
CA GLY A 68 -6.23 4.41 10.06
C GLY A 68 -6.70 3.29 11.00
N LEU A 69 -6.94 2.10 10.46
CA LEU A 69 -7.28 0.91 11.25
C LEU A 69 -6.13 0.50 12.18
N GLY A 70 -4.89 0.60 11.70
CA GLY A 70 -3.68 0.29 12.46
C GLY A 70 -3.52 1.22 13.66
N ILE A 71 -3.64 2.53 13.44
CA ILE A 71 -3.64 3.55 14.51
C ILE A 71 -4.79 3.30 15.49
N GLY A 72 -5.99 3.00 14.98
CA GLY A 72 -7.14 2.61 15.82
C GLY A 72 -6.86 1.40 16.71
N ALA A 73 -6.14 0.40 16.20
CA ALA A 73 -5.71 -0.76 16.97
C ALA A 73 -4.68 -0.41 18.06
N LEU A 74 -3.78 0.54 17.80
CA LEU A 74 -2.81 1.04 18.77
C LEU A 74 -3.47 1.78 19.94
N CYS A 75 -4.62 2.42 19.69
CA CYS A 75 -5.41 3.10 20.72
C CYS A 75 -6.28 2.15 21.57
N GLN A 76 -6.44 0.88 21.19
CA GLN A 76 -7.22 -0.08 21.99
C GLN A 76 -6.49 -0.52 23.27
N SER A 77 -7.14 -0.39 24.42
CA SER A 77 -6.63 -0.88 25.70
C SER A 77 -6.95 -2.35 25.92
N GLY A 78 -6.07 -3.09 26.61
CA GLY A 78 -6.32 -4.49 26.97
C GLY A 78 -6.30 -5.51 25.82
N ARG A 79 -5.65 -5.18 24.69
CA ARG A 79 -5.50 -6.06 23.53
C ARG A 79 -4.03 -6.14 23.10
N ASN A 80 -3.65 -7.25 22.47
CA ASN A 80 -2.34 -7.38 21.83
C ASN A 80 -2.31 -6.55 20.54
N LYS A 81 -1.30 -5.68 20.42
CA LYS A 81 -1.18 -4.63 19.40
C LYS A 81 -0.20 -4.96 18.27
N ILE A 82 0.45 -6.13 18.28
CA ILE A 82 1.51 -6.47 17.32
C ILE A 82 1.04 -6.28 15.86
N PHE A 83 -0.14 -6.80 15.50
CA PHE A 83 -0.69 -6.62 14.16
C PHE A 83 -1.08 -5.17 13.84
N GLY A 84 -1.50 -4.39 14.85
CA GLY A 84 -1.74 -2.95 14.69
C GLY A 84 -0.44 -2.19 14.38
N VAL A 85 0.65 -2.51 15.08
CA VAL A 85 1.98 -1.94 14.82
C VAL A 85 2.47 -2.32 13.42
N LEU A 86 2.42 -3.61 13.07
CA LEU A 86 2.88 -4.10 11.76
C LEU A 86 2.07 -3.48 10.63
N GLY A 87 0.75 -3.49 10.71
CA GLY A 87 -0.11 -2.89 9.69
C GLY A 87 0.13 -1.38 9.53
N THR A 88 0.30 -0.65 10.63
CA THR A 88 0.63 0.78 10.60
C THR A 88 1.97 1.05 9.91
N ILE A 89 3.02 0.29 10.27
CA ILE A 89 4.35 0.46 9.68
C ILE A 89 4.33 0.11 8.20
N PHE A 90 3.71 -1.02 7.82
CA PHE A 90 3.59 -1.44 6.43
C PHE A 90 2.88 -0.37 5.60
N SER A 91 1.71 0.09 6.04
CA SER A 91 0.99 1.13 5.32
C SER A 91 1.76 2.43 5.21
N ALA A 92 2.36 2.91 6.30
CA ALA A 92 3.13 4.15 6.27
C ALA A 92 4.32 4.05 5.31
N VAL A 93 5.08 2.96 5.38
CA VAL A 93 6.25 2.74 4.51
C VAL A 93 5.82 2.62 3.06
N ILE A 94 4.78 1.85 2.75
CA ILE A 94 4.32 1.64 1.37
C ILE A 94 3.76 2.92 0.77
N VAL A 95 2.98 3.70 1.52
CA VAL A 95 2.50 5.01 1.05
C VAL A 95 3.68 5.93 0.77
N LEU A 96 4.64 6.04 1.68
CA LEU A 96 5.83 6.89 1.49
C LEU A 96 6.66 6.45 0.29
N LEU A 97 6.94 5.15 0.14
CA LEU A 97 7.69 4.61 -0.99
C LEU A 97 6.96 4.84 -2.32
N THR A 98 5.64 4.63 -2.35
CA THR A 98 4.83 4.86 -3.57
C THR A 98 4.87 6.33 -3.98
N ILE A 99 4.72 7.25 -3.02
CA ILE A 99 4.85 8.70 -3.27
C ILE A 99 6.25 9.04 -3.78
N LEU A 100 7.31 8.48 -3.17
CA LEU A 100 8.68 8.71 -3.61
C LEU A 100 8.91 8.24 -5.04
N VAL A 101 8.41 7.05 -5.40
CA VAL A 101 8.53 6.53 -6.78
C VAL A 101 7.81 7.44 -7.78
N ILE A 102 6.61 7.92 -7.45
CA ILE A 102 5.85 8.84 -8.31
C ILE A 102 6.62 10.16 -8.51
N ILE A 103 7.15 10.74 -7.43
CA ILE A 103 7.92 11.99 -7.49
C ILE A 103 9.19 11.80 -8.32
N LEU A 104 9.91 10.69 -8.10
CA LEU A 104 11.13 10.39 -8.86
C LEU A 104 10.81 10.21 -10.34
N GLY A 105 9.75 9.50 -10.68
CA GLY A 105 9.29 9.33 -12.07
C GLY A 105 8.95 10.66 -12.74
N ASN A 106 8.29 11.57 -12.03
CA ASN A 106 7.96 12.90 -12.57
C ASN A 106 9.17 13.85 -12.68
N SER A 107 10.29 13.53 -12.05
CA SER A 107 11.49 14.39 -12.02
C SER A 107 12.53 14.06 -13.10
N MET A 108 12.36 12.91 -13.77
CA MET A 108 13.21 12.45 -14.88
C MET A 108 12.58 12.82 -16.22
#